data_AF-R5ZK00-F1
#
_entry.id   AF-R5ZK00-F1
#
_cell.length_a   1.000
_cell.length_b   1.000
_cell.length_c   1.000
_cell.angle_alpha   90.00
_cell.angle_beta   90.00
_cell.angle_gamma   90.00
#
_symmetry.space_group_name_H-M   'P 1'
#
loop_
_entity.id
_entity.type
_entity.pdbx_description
1 polymer ?
#
loop_
_entity_poly.entity_id
_entity_poly.type
_entity_poly.pdbx_seq_one_letter_code
_entity_poly.pdbx_strand_id
1 'polypeptide(L)'
;MHRLKRWINEAVSSYEEQLKENPIETIAISLSWVFVIIIGLMAVFAYIKFIIDGGYSLSVARIKENGAFASANFTTGTIHIISNNVVWIILGIIIGVQTIVSIILLFAEKEIWKCILFVIDLIAIVFCFVKMVTCQNNSMSEEMRLIYSVVTLIAIIVFFKLLIDSDGSYVFLAEGLGLAAYLIILALILLLENILAIGALAGAIIIIGILVIVGMSGSSSKEGAGSTSSGSGGSTSHTSVSGNGGMKSRKSDKNTANTPVYQKDSNPNHHYIADYNEILGNKLYKVHGEMGDYVELHNGMTERKICSLAEAESGKHKFYREKTGKEIRVQEIPWK
;
A
#
# COMPACT_ATOMS: atom_id res chain seq x y z
N MET A 1 -14.04 -35.82 -17.32
CA MET A 1 -12.67 -36.36 -17.16
C MET A 1 -12.00 -36.73 -18.50
N HIS A 2 -12.64 -37.54 -19.37
CA HIS A 2 -12.05 -37.94 -20.66
C HIS A 2 -11.81 -36.79 -21.66
N ARG A 3 -12.68 -35.77 -21.68
CA ARG A 3 -12.49 -34.57 -22.51
C ARG A 3 -11.32 -33.70 -22.03
N LEU A 4 -11.17 -33.54 -20.71
CA LEU A 4 -10.05 -32.80 -20.11
C LEU A 4 -8.71 -33.47 -20.43
N LYS A 5 -8.64 -34.79 -20.31
CA LYS A 5 -7.42 -35.56 -20.63
C LYS A 5 -7.03 -35.41 -22.11
N ARG A 6 -8.01 -35.43 -23.03
CA ARG A 6 -7.75 -35.21 -24.46
C ARG A 6 -7.23 -33.80 -24.73
N TRP A 7 -7.86 -32.80 -24.12
CA TRP A 7 -7.46 -31.39 -24.29
C TRP A 7 -6.05 -31.12 -23.75
N ILE A 8 -5.71 -31.69 -22.58
CA ILE A 8 -4.35 -31.63 -22.04
C ILE A 8 -3.35 -32.30 -22.99
N ASN A 9 -3.67 -33.48 -23.50
CA ASN A 9 -2.76 -34.18 -24.42
C ASN A 9 -2.55 -33.40 -25.73
N GLU A 10 -3.60 -32.80 -26.30
CA GLU A 10 -3.50 -31.94 -27.49
C GLU A 10 -2.66 -30.68 -27.22
N ALA A 11 -2.86 -30.04 -26.07
CA ALA A 11 -2.06 -28.87 -25.68
C ALA A 11 -0.58 -29.23 -25.47
N VAL A 12 -0.30 -30.38 -24.84
CA VAL A 12 1.07 -30.87 -24.63
C VAL A 12 1.74 -31.21 -25.96
N SER A 13 1.05 -31.90 -26.88
CA SER A 13 1.63 -32.21 -28.19
C SER A 13 1.90 -30.96 -29.02
N SER A 14 1.00 -29.97 -28.97
CA SER A 14 1.21 -28.69 -29.65
C SER A 14 2.43 -27.94 -29.08
N TYR A 15 2.65 -28.01 -27.77
CA TYR A 15 3.79 -27.38 -27.13
C TYR A 15 5.11 -28.08 -27.49
N GLU A 16 5.13 -29.42 -27.55
CA GLU A 16 6.30 -30.19 -27.99
C GLU A 16 6.71 -29.86 -29.43
N GLU A 17 5.75 -29.64 -30.32
CA GLU A 17 6.01 -29.26 -31.71
C GLU A 17 6.60 -27.85 -31.82
N GLN A 18 6.04 -26.87 -31.08
CA GLN A 18 6.57 -25.50 -31.03
C GLN A 18 7.99 -25.45 -30.43
N LEU A 19 8.26 -26.24 -29.39
CA LEU A 19 9.59 -26.39 -28.81
C LEU A 19 10.63 -26.91 -29.83
N LYS A 20 10.20 -27.76 -30.76
CA LYS A 20 11.08 -28.33 -31.78
C LYS A 20 11.39 -27.34 -32.90
N GLU A 21 10.45 -26.47 -33.23
CA GLU A 21 10.64 -25.43 -34.25
C GLU A 21 11.43 -24.24 -33.72
N ASN A 22 10.99 -23.63 -32.62
CA ASN A 22 11.59 -22.43 -32.03
C ASN A 22 11.78 -22.60 -30.52
N PRO A 23 12.83 -23.33 -30.08
CA PRO A 23 13.00 -23.70 -28.67
C PRO A 23 13.18 -22.48 -27.76
N ILE A 24 13.96 -21.48 -28.19
CA ILE A 24 14.30 -20.31 -27.37
C ILE A 24 13.07 -19.43 -27.11
N GLU A 25 12.31 -19.12 -28.16
CA GLU A 25 11.06 -18.36 -28.11
C GLU A 25 10.03 -19.06 -27.21
N THR A 26 9.80 -20.35 -27.46
CA THR A 26 8.77 -21.12 -26.77
C THR A 26 9.05 -21.20 -25.27
N ILE A 27 10.33 -21.36 -24.89
CA ILE A 27 10.75 -21.35 -23.48
C ILE A 27 10.51 -19.96 -22.86
N ALA A 28 10.92 -18.88 -23.54
CA ALA A 28 10.77 -17.52 -23.00
C ALA A 28 9.31 -17.14 -22.76
N ILE A 29 8.42 -17.42 -23.71
CA ILE A 29 6.98 -17.17 -23.55
C ILE A 29 6.42 -18.00 -22.39
N SER A 30 6.77 -19.28 -22.31
CA SER A 30 6.28 -20.16 -21.24
C SER A 30 6.74 -19.70 -19.85
N LEU A 31 7.95 -19.15 -19.74
CA LEU A 31 8.48 -18.61 -18.49
C LEU A 31 7.62 -17.46 -17.95
N SER A 32 7.18 -16.54 -18.82
CA SER A 32 6.27 -15.44 -18.44
C SER A 32 4.93 -15.96 -17.90
N TRP A 33 4.34 -16.96 -18.56
CA TRP A 33 3.07 -17.55 -18.11
C TRP A 33 3.19 -18.27 -16.77
N VAL A 34 4.26 -19.04 -16.57
CA VAL A 34 4.53 -19.72 -15.29
C VAL A 34 4.65 -18.69 -14.16
N PHE A 35 5.33 -17.57 -14.41
CA PHE A 35 5.45 -16.49 -13.44
C PHE A 35 4.10 -15.88 -13.05
N VAL A 36 3.23 -15.57 -14.03
CA VAL A 36 1.87 -15.07 -13.78
C VAL A 36 1.05 -16.05 -12.94
N ILE A 37 1.16 -17.36 -13.22
CA ILE A 37 0.46 -18.41 -12.46
C ILE A 37 0.95 -18.44 -11.00
N ILE A 38 2.27 -18.42 -10.78
CA ILE A 38 2.86 -18.43 -9.44
C ILE A 38 2.39 -17.23 -8.63
N ILE A 39 2.45 -16.03 -9.21
CA ILE A 39 1.93 -14.81 -8.57
C ILE A 39 0.44 -14.96 -8.28
N GLY A 40 -0.35 -15.41 -9.24
CA GLY A 40 -1.79 -15.61 -9.06
C GLY A 40 -2.10 -16.52 -7.88
N LEU A 41 -1.36 -17.62 -7.73
CA LEU A 41 -1.48 -18.51 -6.58
C LEU A 41 -1.07 -17.82 -5.27
N MET A 42 0.07 -17.12 -5.26
CA MET A 42 0.54 -16.37 -4.09
C MET A 42 -0.48 -15.31 -3.64
N ALA A 43 -1.07 -14.59 -4.61
CA ALA A 43 -2.14 -13.63 -4.42
C ALA A 43 -3.38 -14.25 -3.77
N VAL A 44 -3.80 -15.43 -4.23
CA VAL A 44 -4.92 -16.17 -3.65
C VAL A 44 -4.62 -16.56 -2.21
N PHE A 45 -3.45 -17.13 -1.92
CA PHE A 45 -3.07 -17.50 -0.55
C PHE A 45 -2.98 -16.29 0.39
N ALA A 46 -2.39 -15.21 -0.09
CA ALA A 46 -2.34 -13.91 0.58
C ALA A 46 -3.74 -13.42 0.98
N TYR A 47 -4.67 -13.43 0.02
CA TYR A 47 -6.02 -12.97 0.26
C TYR A 47 -6.82 -13.89 1.19
N ILE A 48 -6.66 -15.22 1.08
CA ILE A 48 -7.26 -16.18 2.02
C ILE A 48 -6.75 -15.90 3.44
N LYS A 49 -5.44 -15.67 3.60
CA LYS A 49 -4.86 -15.32 4.90
C LYS A 49 -5.45 -14.03 5.46
N PHE A 50 -5.62 -12.99 4.65
CA PHE A 50 -6.28 -11.75 5.05
C PHE A 50 -7.70 -11.99 5.60
N ILE A 51 -8.47 -12.90 4.99
CA ILE A 51 -9.81 -13.27 5.48
C ILE A 51 -9.72 -14.00 6.83
N ILE A 52 -8.81 -14.97 6.96
CA ILE A 52 -8.62 -15.75 8.19
C ILE A 52 -8.21 -14.86 9.36
N ASP A 53 -7.35 -13.88 9.12
CA ASP A 53 -6.88 -12.90 10.12
C ASP A 53 -7.98 -11.88 10.51
N GLY A 54 -9.20 -12.04 10.00
CA GLY A 54 -10.34 -11.19 10.33
C GLY A 54 -10.27 -9.79 9.69
N GLY A 55 -9.60 -9.67 8.54
CA GLY A 55 -9.38 -8.39 7.85
C GLY A 55 -10.67 -7.58 7.67
N TYR A 56 -11.78 -8.22 7.26
CA TYR A 56 -13.07 -7.56 7.10
C TYR A 56 -13.69 -7.11 8.42
N SER A 57 -13.64 -7.92 9.48
CA SER A 57 -14.13 -7.51 10.80
C SER A 57 -13.36 -6.31 11.35
N LEU A 58 -12.05 -6.26 11.13
CA LEU A 58 -11.21 -5.12 11.51
C LEU A 58 -11.56 -3.86 10.71
N SER A 59 -11.83 -4.00 9.41
CA SER A 59 -12.28 -2.90 8.56
C SER A 59 -13.64 -2.33 9.01
N VAL A 60 -14.59 -3.17 9.41
CA VAL A 60 -15.88 -2.71 9.98
C VAL A 60 -15.67 -1.95 11.29
N ALA A 61 -14.81 -2.46 12.18
CA ALA A 61 -14.50 -1.79 13.44
C ALA A 61 -13.91 -0.39 13.21
N ARG A 62 -12.96 -0.26 12.28
CA ARG A 62 -12.34 1.03 11.91
C ARG A 62 -13.34 2.03 11.34
N ILE A 63 -14.24 1.58 10.45
CA ILE A 63 -15.30 2.45 9.90
C ILE A 63 -16.24 2.94 11.01
N LYS A 64 -16.57 2.08 11.97
CA LYS A 64 -17.43 2.43 13.10
C LYS A 64 -16.76 3.45 14.03
N GLU A 65 -15.47 3.31 14.28
CA GLU A 65 -14.70 4.18 15.18
C GLU A 65 -14.36 5.53 14.54
N ASN A 66 -13.93 5.53 13.29
CA ASN A 66 -13.38 6.71 12.62
C ASN A 66 -14.39 7.41 11.67
N GLY A 67 -15.54 6.80 11.43
CA GLY A 67 -16.51 7.26 10.43
C GLY A 67 -16.07 6.97 8.99
N ALA A 68 -16.95 7.21 8.01
CA ALA A 68 -16.76 6.77 6.63
C ALA A 68 -15.61 7.48 5.88
N PHE A 69 -15.29 8.73 6.21
CA PHE A 69 -14.33 9.56 5.47
C PHE A 69 -12.88 9.44 5.97
N ALA A 70 -12.60 8.61 6.96
CA ALA A 70 -11.27 8.48 7.52
C ALA A 70 -10.33 7.64 6.64
N SER A 71 -9.14 8.16 6.36
CA SER A 71 -8.09 7.45 5.60
C SER A 71 -7.60 6.18 6.29
N ALA A 72 -7.67 6.12 7.63
CA ALA A 72 -7.31 4.94 8.42
C ALA A 72 -8.18 3.69 8.14
N ASN A 73 -9.32 3.86 7.45
CA ASN A 73 -10.18 2.75 7.04
C ASN A 73 -9.56 1.91 5.90
N PHE A 74 -8.64 2.49 5.13
CA PHE A 74 -8.00 1.81 4.02
C PHE A 74 -6.76 1.05 4.51
N THR A 75 -6.63 -0.20 4.09
CA THR A 75 -5.43 -1.00 4.26
C THR A 75 -4.51 -0.84 3.05
N THR A 76 -3.22 -0.70 3.30
CA THR A 76 -2.16 -0.90 2.29
C THR A 76 -2.01 -2.37 1.91
N GLY A 77 -2.60 -3.26 2.71
CA GLY A 77 -2.98 -4.60 2.32
C GLY A 77 -1.85 -5.61 2.19
N THR A 78 -2.20 -6.77 1.63
CA THR A 78 -1.26 -7.88 1.40
C THR A 78 -0.27 -7.60 0.24
N ILE A 79 -0.35 -6.41 -0.38
CA ILE A 79 0.59 -5.94 -1.40
C ILE A 79 2.03 -6.12 -0.92
N HIS A 80 2.34 -5.82 0.34
CA HIS A 80 3.71 -5.89 0.84
C HIS A 80 4.25 -7.34 0.98
N ILE A 81 3.35 -8.33 1.11
CA ILE A 81 3.71 -9.76 1.15
C ILE A 81 3.95 -10.28 -0.27
N ILE A 82 3.17 -9.79 -1.25
CA ILE A 82 3.30 -10.15 -2.67
C ILE A 82 4.49 -9.41 -3.31
N SER A 83 4.75 -8.18 -2.88
CA SER A 83 5.83 -7.28 -3.30
C SER A 83 7.05 -7.40 -2.35
N ASN A 84 7.45 -8.61 -1.98
CA ASN A 84 8.70 -8.79 -1.21
C ASN A 84 9.92 -8.52 -2.11
N ASN A 85 11.06 -8.12 -1.53
CA ASN A 85 12.32 -7.91 -2.24
C ASN A 85 12.72 -9.12 -3.10
N VAL A 86 12.44 -10.35 -2.62
CA VAL A 86 12.72 -11.58 -3.38
C VAL A 86 11.93 -11.64 -4.69
N VAL A 87 10.66 -11.22 -4.69
CA VAL A 87 9.82 -11.21 -5.89
C VAL A 87 10.35 -10.20 -6.90
N TRP A 88 10.79 -9.03 -6.45
CA TRP A 88 11.43 -8.03 -7.31
C TRP A 88 12.75 -8.52 -7.92
N ILE A 89 13.55 -9.27 -7.17
CA ILE A 89 14.77 -9.89 -7.69
C ILE A 89 14.44 -10.92 -8.77
N ILE A 90 13.49 -11.82 -8.50
CA ILE A 90 13.05 -12.84 -9.47
C ILE A 90 12.49 -12.15 -10.73
N LEU A 91 11.68 -11.11 -10.55
CA LEU A 91 11.13 -10.34 -11.65
C LEU A 91 12.23 -9.68 -12.49
N GLY A 92 13.22 -9.05 -11.84
CA GLY A 92 14.37 -8.45 -12.53
C GLY A 92 15.18 -9.47 -13.33
N ILE A 93 15.35 -10.69 -12.81
CA ILE A 93 16.03 -11.78 -13.52
C ILE A 93 15.21 -12.20 -14.75
N ILE A 94 13.89 -12.37 -14.62
CA ILE A 94 13.01 -12.74 -15.73
C ILE A 94 13.06 -11.68 -16.83
N ILE A 95 12.88 -10.41 -16.46
CA ILE A 95 12.97 -9.27 -17.39
C ILE A 95 14.33 -9.28 -18.10
N GLY A 96 15.43 -9.48 -17.35
CA GLY A 96 16.77 -9.54 -17.92
C GLY A 96 16.95 -10.68 -18.92
N VAL A 97 16.59 -11.91 -18.54
CA VAL A 97 16.67 -13.09 -19.42
C VAL A 97 15.84 -12.88 -20.68
N GLN A 98 14.64 -12.34 -20.54
CA GLN A 98 13.69 -12.19 -21.63
C GLN A 98 14.05 -11.05 -22.59
N THR A 99 14.63 -9.97 -22.07
CA THR A 99 15.26 -8.93 -22.88
C THR A 99 16.43 -9.51 -23.67
N ILE A 100 17.28 -10.34 -23.05
CA ILE A 100 18.41 -11.00 -23.74
C ILE A 100 17.91 -11.90 -24.88
N VAL A 101 16.88 -12.71 -24.63
CA VAL A 101 16.27 -13.55 -25.67
C VAL A 101 15.72 -12.70 -26.82
N SER A 102 15.03 -11.61 -26.52
CA SER A 102 14.50 -10.70 -27.55
C SER A 102 15.61 -10.10 -28.40
N ILE A 103 16.75 -9.74 -27.79
CA ILE A 103 17.95 -9.27 -28.51
C ILE A 103 18.53 -10.37 -29.41
N ILE A 104 18.62 -11.62 -28.92
CA ILE A 104 19.12 -12.74 -29.73
C ILE A 104 18.23 -12.96 -30.95
N LEU A 105 16.91 -12.89 -30.79
CA LEU A 105 15.95 -13.02 -31.89
C LEU A 105 16.07 -11.86 -32.89
N LEU A 106 16.33 -10.64 -32.42
CA LEU A 106 16.60 -9.49 -33.28
C LEU A 106 17.85 -9.69 -34.15
N PHE A 107 18.90 -10.33 -33.64
CA PHE A 107 20.08 -10.67 -34.44
C PHE A 107 19.89 -11.91 -35.34
N ALA A 108 18.94 -12.78 -35.02
CA ALA A 108 18.56 -13.90 -35.87
C ALA A 108 17.71 -13.45 -37.08
N GLU A 109 17.09 -12.27 -36.97
CA GLU A 109 16.35 -11.63 -38.06
C GLU A 109 17.28 -11.32 -39.24
N LYS A 110 16.85 -11.64 -40.47
CA LYS A 110 17.68 -11.49 -41.67
C LYS A 110 17.86 -10.02 -42.11
N GLU A 111 17.34 -9.06 -41.36
CA GLU A 111 17.40 -7.63 -41.64
C GLU A 111 18.60 -6.95 -40.94
N ILE A 112 19.76 -7.01 -41.61
CA ILE A 112 21.04 -6.50 -41.12
C ILE A 112 20.98 -5.01 -40.72
N TRP A 113 20.15 -4.19 -41.39
CA TRP A 113 20.03 -2.76 -41.07
C TRP A 113 19.44 -2.51 -39.68
N LYS A 114 18.46 -3.30 -39.24
CA LYS A 114 17.89 -3.22 -37.89
C LYS A 114 18.94 -3.55 -36.83
N CYS A 115 19.74 -4.58 -37.07
CA CYS A 115 20.86 -4.96 -36.19
C CYS A 115 21.89 -3.84 -36.06
N ILE A 116 22.27 -3.19 -37.17
CA ILE A 116 23.23 -2.08 -37.15
C ILE A 116 22.67 -0.89 -36.34
N LEU A 117 21.41 -0.51 -36.57
CA LEU A 117 20.76 0.56 -35.82
C LEU A 117 20.70 0.24 -34.32
N PHE A 118 20.36 -1.00 -33.97
CA PHE A 118 20.30 -1.46 -32.58
C PHE A 118 21.67 -1.36 -31.88
N VAL A 119 22.76 -1.76 -32.55
CA VAL A 119 24.12 -1.65 -31.99
C VAL A 119 24.52 -0.19 -31.79
N ILE A 120 24.21 0.70 -32.75
CA ILE A 120 24.50 2.13 -32.63
C ILE A 120 23.74 2.73 -31.45
N ASP A 121 22.46 2.38 -31.29
CA ASP A 121 21.62 2.86 -30.21
C ASP A 121 22.10 2.36 -28.83
N LEU A 122 22.49 1.08 -28.74
CA LEU A 122 23.09 0.52 -27.52
C LEU A 122 24.38 1.25 -27.13
N ILE A 123 25.26 1.54 -28.09
CA ILE A 123 26.49 2.32 -27.86
C ILE A 123 26.13 3.73 -27.37
N ALA A 124 25.12 4.37 -27.94
CA ALA A 124 24.66 5.69 -27.51
C ALA A 124 24.14 5.68 -26.07
N ILE A 125 23.34 4.67 -25.69
CA ILE A 125 22.85 4.49 -24.31
C ILE A 125 24.01 4.31 -23.34
N VAL A 126 24.94 3.38 -23.62
CA VAL A 126 26.09 3.11 -22.76
C VAL A 126 26.99 4.35 -22.64
N PHE A 127 27.25 5.03 -23.75
CA PHE A 127 28.04 6.26 -23.74
C PHE A 127 27.39 7.36 -22.89
N CYS A 128 26.09 7.61 -23.06
CA CYS A 128 25.36 8.59 -22.28
C CYS A 128 25.31 8.21 -20.79
N PHE A 129 25.11 6.94 -20.48
CA PHE A 129 25.10 6.44 -19.10
C PHE A 129 26.47 6.61 -18.43
N VAL A 130 27.55 6.16 -19.08
CA VAL A 130 28.92 6.34 -18.58
C VAL A 130 29.21 7.82 -18.36
N LYS A 131 28.80 8.71 -19.27
CA LYS A 131 28.96 10.15 -19.10
C LYS A 131 28.16 10.70 -17.92
N MET A 132 26.91 10.26 -17.73
CA MET A 132 26.11 10.66 -16.57
C MET A 132 26.72 10.19 -15.24
N VAL A 133 27.20 8.95 -15.16
CA VAL A 133 27.81 8.38 -13.94
C VAL A 133 29.18 9.01 -13.65
N THR A 134 30.05 9.14 -14.66
CA THR A 134 31.39 9.71 -14.47
C THR A 134 31.36 11.22 -14.23
N CYS A 135 30.40 11.95 -14.80
CA CYS A 135 30.22 13.38 -14.52
C CYS A 135 29.45 13.68 -13.24
N GLN A 136 28.89 12.69 -12.54
CA GLN A 136 28.32 12.94 -11.21
C GLN A 136 29.40 13.35 -10.19
N ASN A 137 30.67 13.03 -10.47
CA ASN A 137 31.84 13.38 -9.65
C ASN A 137 32.60 14.63 -10.13
N ASN A 138 32.19 15.27 -11.23
CA ASN A 138 32.83 16.47 -11.78
C ASN A 138 31.80 17.59 -12.04
N SER A 139 32.27 18.83 -12.13
CA SER A 139 31.45 20.04 -12.30
C SER A 139 30.81 20.16 -13.70
N MET A 140 29.90 19.25 -14.06
CA MET A 140 29.11 19.37 -15.29
C MET A 140 27.95 20.37 -15.07
N SER A 141 27.72 21.26 -16.04
CA SER A 141 26.60 22.20 -15.97
C SER A 141 25.25 21.48 -16.00
N GLU A 142 24.24 22.03 -15.33
CA GLU A 142 22.88 21.48 -15.31
C GLU A 142 22.29 21.33 -16.72
N GLU A 143 22.63 22.25 -17.64
CA GLU A 143 22.22 22.21 -19.05
C GLU A 143 22.76 20.96 -19.76
N MET A 144 24.02 20.58 -19.52
CA MET A 144 24.60 19.38 -20.10
C MET A 144 23.97 18.12 -19.52
N ARG A 145 23.68 18.07 -18.21
CA ARG A 145 22.94 16.95 -17.60
C ARG A 145 21.56 16.78 -18.24
N LEU A 146 20.84 17.87 -18.47
CA LEU A 146 19.54 17.82 -19.13
C LEU A 146 19.65 17.30 -20.56
N ILE A 147 20.63 17.76 -21.34
CA ILE A 147 20.87 17.27 -22.71
C ILE A 147 21.14 15.75 -22.71
N TYR A 148 22.07 15.28 -21.88
CA TYR A 148 22.36 13.83 -21.80
C TYR A 148 21.15 13.03 -21.33
N SER A 149 20.36 13.55 -20.38
CA SER A 149 19.14 12.90 -19.93
C SER A 149 18.10 12.78 -21.04
N VAL A 150 17.90 13.84 -21.84
CA VAL A 150 16.96 13.84 -22.97
C VAL A 150 17.44 12.90 -24.07
N VAL A 151 18.73 12.95 -24.43
CA VAL A 151 19.31 12.04 -25.42
C VAL A 151 19.18 10.59 -24.98
N THR A 152 19.44 10.30 -23.69
CA THR A 152 19.26 8.95 -23.13
C THR A 152 17.81 8.51 -23.20
N LEU A 153 16.85 9.39 -22.89
CA LEU A 153 15.43 9.08 -22.96
C LEU A 153 15.00 8.78 -24.41
N ILE A 154 15.46 9.56 -25.39
CA ILE A 154 15.21 9.31 -26.81
C ILE A 154 15.80 7.97 -27.24
N ALA A 155 17.05 7.68 -26.86
CA ALA A 155 17.71 6.41 -27.16
C ALA A 155 16.95 5.23 -26.56
N ILE A 156 16.48 5.33 -25.31
CA ILE A 156 15.62 4.30 -24.69
C ILE A 156 14.32 4.10 -25.49
N ILE A 157 13.69 5.17 -25.98
CA ILE A 157 12.48 5.05 -26.81
C ILE A 157 12.78 4.33 -28.12
N VAL A 158 13.88 4.70 -28.79
CA VAL A 158 14.32 4.06 -30.04
C VAL A 158 14.64 2.58 -29.80
N PHE A 159 15.32 2.25 -28.71
CA PHE A 159 15.61 0.88 -28.28
C PHE A 159 14.34 0.03 -28.18
N PHE A 160 13.33 0.50 -27.45
CA PHE A 160 12.07 -0.23 -27.31
C PHE A 160 11.31 -0.32 -28.63
N LYS A 161 11.37 0.72 -29.47
CA LYS A 161 10.78 0.67 -30.81
C LYS A 161 11.42 -0.39 -31.69
N LEU A 162 12.75 -0.48 -31.70
CA LEU A 162 13.48 -1.50 -32.46
C LEU A 162 13.16 -2.93 -31.97
N LEU A 163 13.00 -3.12 -30.66
CA LEU A 163 12.59 -4.41 -30.11
C LEU A 163 11.15 -4.80 -30.48
N ILE A 164 10.22 -3.84 -30.50
CA ILE A 164 8.82 -4.08 -30.88
C ILE A 164 8.66 -4.33 -32.38
N ASP A 165 9.50 -3.71 -33.22
CA ASP A 165 9.47 -3.86 -34.67
C ASP A 165 10.30 -5.08 -35.17
N SER A 166 10.91 -5.82 -34.25
CA SER A 166 11.66 -7.05 -34.55
C SER A 166 10.77 -8.29 -34.51
N ASP A 167 11.22 -9.35 -35.18
CA ASP A 167 10.61 -10.67 -35.05
C ASP A 167 10.53 -11.13 -33.58
N GLY A 168 11.46 -10.73 -32.70
CA GLY A 168 11.39 -11.05 -31.25
C GLY A 168 10.28 -10.34 -30.45
N SER A 169 9.47 -9.49 -31.09
CA SER A 169 8.44 -8.66 -30.45
C SER A 169 7.41 -9.45 -29.65
N TYR A 170 7.07 -10.68 -30.07
CA TYR A 170 6.13 -11.53 -29.34
C TYR A 170 6.64 -11.92 -27.94
N VAL A 171 7.96 -12.11 -27.76
CA VAL A 171 8.56 -12.46 -26.46
C VAL A 171 8.43 -11.27 -25.52
N PHE A 172 8.70 -10.08 -26.05
CA PHE A 172 8.61 -8.82 -25.33
C PHE A 172 7.16 -8.44 -25.00
N LEU A 173 6.22 -8.69 -25.92
CA LEU A 173 4.79 -8.49 -25.69
C LEU A 173 4.24 -9.46 -24.63
N ALA A 174 4.65 -10.72 -24.66
CA ALA A 174 4.27 -11.71 -23.64
C ALA A 174 4.76 -11.30 -22.24
N GLU A 175 5.97 -10.74 -22.15
CA GLU A 175 6.52 -10.19 -20.92
C GLU A 175 5.71 -8.97 -20.43
N GLY A 176 5.42 -8.02 -21.32
CA GLY A 176 4.61 -6.85 -21.01
C GLY A 176 3.21 -7.21 -20.52
N LEU A 177 2.58 -8.22 -21.14
CA LEU A 177 1.31 -8.77 -20.69
C LEU A 177 1.41 -9.42 -19.31
N GLY A 178 2.50 -10.16 -19.04
CA GLY A 178 2.74 -10.77 -17.73
C GLY A 178 2.90 -9.73 -16.61
N LEU A 179 3.65 -8.66 -16.88
CA LEU A 179 3.79 -7.52 -15.96
C LEU A 179 2.47 -6.78 -15.74
N ALA A 180 1.71 -6.54 -16.80
CA ALA A 180 0.39 -5.93 -16.69
C ALA A 180 -0.56 -6.79 -15.84
N ALA A 181 -0.58 -8.11 -16.07
CA ALA A 181 -1.36 -9.05 -15.29
C ALA A 181 -0.95 -9.04 -13.81
N TYR A 182 0.35 -8.99 -13.50
CA TYR A 182 0.84 -8.83 -12.12
C TYR A 182 0.29 -7.58 -11.43
N LEU A 183 0.39 -6.42 -12.09
CA LEU A 183 -0.11 -5.16 -11.53
C LEU A 183 -1.63 -5.16 -11.36
N ILE A 184 -2.36 -5.77 -12.31
CA ILE A 184 -3.81 -5.94 -12.22
C ILE A 184 -4.17 -6.84 -11.02
N ILE A 185 -3.47 -7.96 -10.81
CA ILE A 185 -3.69 -8.85 -9.67
C ILE A 185 -3.49 -8.09 -8.35
N LEU A 186 -2.40 -7.32 -8.24
CA LEU A 186 -2.15 -6.49 -7.05
C LEU A 186 -3.27 -5.46 -6.80
N ALA A 187 -3.69 -4.75 -7.85
CA ALA A 187 -4.75 -3.76 -7.76
C ALA A 187 -6.09 -4.40 -7.35
N LEU A 188 -6.41 -5.57 -7.90
CA LEU A 188 -7.62 -6.32 -7.57
C LEU A 188 -7.63 -6.75 -6.11
N ILE A 189 -6.53 -7.31 -5.59
CA ILE A 189 -6.45 -7.70 -4.17
C ILE A 189 -6.66 -6.50 -3.27
N LEU A 190 -5.98 -5.39 -3.55
CA LEU A 190 -6.12 -4.16 -2.76
C LEU A 190 -7.56 -3.65 -2.78
N LEU A 191 -8.22 -3.72 -3.94
CA LEU A 191 -9.63 -3.35 -4.09
C LEU A 191 -10.54 -4.29 -3.28
N LEU A 192 -10.30 -5.60 -3.32
CA LEU A 192 -11.07 -6.59 -2.56
C LEU A 192 -10.90 -6.40 -1.04
N GLU A 193 -9.69 -6.13 -0.56
CA GLU A 193 -9.42 -5.90 0.86
C GLU A 193 -10.06 -4.59 1.35
N ASN A 194 -10.14 -3.57 0.50
CA ASN A 194 -10.69 -2.25 0.81
C ASN A 194 -12.16 -2.05 0.43
N ILE A 195 -12.85 -3.10 -0.06
CA ILE A 195 -14.21 -2.98 -0.59
C ILE A 195 -15.21 -2.39 0.42
N LEU A 196 -15.05 -2.69 1.71
CA LEU A 196 -15.91 -2.15 2.77
C LEU A 196 -15.66 -0.65 3.02
N ALA A 197 -14.40 -0.22 3.01
CA ALA A 197 -14.06 1.20 3.17
C ALA A 197 -14.58 2.02 1.98
N ILE A 198 -14.40 1.50 0.76
CA ILE A 198 -14.93 2.09 -0.47
C ILE A 198 -16.46 2.16 -0.41
N GLY A 199 -17.13 1.06 -0.02
CA GLY A 199 -18.58 0.99 0.11
C GLY A 199 -19.14 1.97 1.14
N ALA A 200 -18.47 2.11 2.28
CA ALA A 200 -18.85 3.08 3.32
C ALA A 200 -18.72 4.54 2.83
N LEU A 201 -17.64 4.86 2.10
CA LEU A 201 -17.43 6.16 1.49
C LEU A 201 -18.52 6.48 0.45
N ALA A 202 -18.80 5.54 -0.46
CA ALA A 202 -19.85 5.70 -1.46
C ALA A 202 -21.22 5.92 -0.82
N GLY A 203 -21.58 5.12 0.20
CA GLY A 203 -22.82 5.29 0.96
C GLY A 203 -22.92 6.65 1.66
N ALA A 204 -21.83 7.11 2.28
CA ALA A 204 -21.80 8.41 2.94
C ALA A 204 -21.97 9.59 1.95
N ILE A 205 -21.36 9.51 0.76
CA ILE A 205 -21.52 10.50 -0.30
C ILE A 205 -22.97 10.57 -0.77
N ILE A 206 -23.64 9.41 -0.95
CA ILE A 206 -25.05 9.36 -1.34
C ILE A 206 -25.94 10.03 -0.27
N ILE A 207 -25.72 9.72 1.01
CA ILE A 207 -26.50 10.31 2.12
C ILE A 207 -26.31 11.83 2.18
N ILE A 208 -25.07 12.32 2.04
CA ILE A 208 -24.79 13.77 1.98
C ILE A 208 -25.47 14.41 0.77
N GLY A 209 -25.40 13.77 -0.41
CA GLY A 209 -26.09 14.25 -1.61
C GLY A 209 -27.59 14.40 -1.41
N ILE A 210 -28.24 13.41 -0.79
CA ILE A 210 -29.67 13.48 -0.45
C ILE A 210 -29.94 14.60 0.55
N LEU A 211 -29.13 14.75 1.60
CA LEU A 211 -29.29 15.80 2.60
C LEU A 211 -29.12 17.21 2.02
N VAL A 212 -28.18 17.41 1.09
CA VAL A 212 -28.00 18.70 0.40
C VAL A 212 -29.23 19.03 -0.46
N ILE A 213 -29.75 18.07 -1.22
CA ILE A 213 -30.95 18.28 -2.07
C ILE A 213 -32.17 18.59 -1.20
N VAL A 214 -32.39 17.83 -0.12
CA VAL A 214 -33.52 18.06 0.80
C VAL A 214 -33.35 19.37 1.59
N GLY A 215 -32.14 19.70 2.01
CA GLY A 215 -31.82 20.96 2.70
C GLY A 215 -32.03 22.19 1.82
N MET A 216 -31.64 22.13 0.54
CA MET A 216 -31.92 23.18 -0.45
C MET A 216 -33.41 23.30 -0.76
N SER A 217 -34.15 22.18 -0.80
CA SER A 217 -35.61 22.18 -0.96
C SER A 217 -36.37 22.67 0.28
N GLY A 218 -35.75 22.63 1.47
CA GLY A 218 -36.31 23.18 2.70
C GLY A 218 -36.08 24.69 2.88
N SER A 219 -35.14 25.28 2.14
CA SER A 219 -34.86 26.73 2.16
C SER A 219 -35.57 27.52 1.05
N SER A 220 -36.42 26.89 0.24
CA SER A 220 -37.21 27.57 -0.79
C SER A 220 -38.69 27.65 -0.41
N SER A 221 -39.01 28.31 0.71
CA SER A 221 -40.33 28.91 0.87
C SER A 221 -40.30 30.13 1.79
N LYS A 222 -40.49 31.29 1.14
CA LYS A 222 -40.84 32.63 1.64
C LYS A 222 -39.69 33.61 1.88
N GLU A 223 -39.30 34.26 0.80
CA GLU A 223 -39.02 35.70 0.85
C GLU A 223 -40.34 36.45 1.15
N GLY A 224 -40.29 37.36 2.11
CA GLY A 224 -41.35 38.30 2.44
C GLY A 224 -40.73 39.49 3.15
N ALA A 225 -40.60 40.59 2.41
CA ALA A 225 -39.83 41.78 2.74
C ALA A 225 -40.30 42.54 4.01
N GLY A 226 -39.31 43.10 4.71
CA GLY A 226 -39.29 44.45 5.31
C GLY A 226 -40.46 44.94 6.17
N SER A 227 -40.17 45.27 7.44
CA SER A 227 -40.33 46.64 7.96
C SER A 227 -39.84 46.78 9.40
N THR A 228 -39.11 47.87 9.62
CA THR A 228 -38.74 48.49 10.89
C THR A 228 -39.97 49.07 11.61
N SER A 229 -40.08 48.93 12.95
CA SER A 229 -40.33 50.06 13.88
C SER A 229 -40.54 49.63 15.35
N SER A 230 -39.71 50.24 16.21
CA SER A 230 -39.89 50.76 17.59
C SER A 230 -40.95 50.24 18.57
N GLY A 231 -40.52 50.08 19.84
CA GLY A 231 -41.37 50.21 21.04
C GLY A 231 -40.86 49.41 22.24
N SER A 232 -39.79 49.86 22.92
CA SER A 232 -39.84 50.50 24.25
C SER A 232 -39.86 49.55 25.46
N GLY A 233 -38.78 49.63 26.27
CA GLY A 233 -38.90 49.75 27.73
C GLY A 233 -38.54 48.53 28.59
N GLY A 234 -37.50 48.69 29.42
CA GLY A 234 -37.53 48.15 30.80
C GLY A 234 -36.36 47.26 31.22
N SER A 235 -35.30 47.88 31.73
CA SER A 235 -34.17 47.27 32.45
C SER A 235 -34.58 46.61 33.78
N THR A 236 -33.92 45.51 34.20
CA THR A 236 -32.98 45.44 35.36
C THR A 236 -32.74 44.01 35.91
N SER A 237 -31.46 43.77 36.19
CA SER A 237 -30.83 42.96 37.27
C SER A 237 -31.08 41.46 37.45
N HIS A 238 -29.98 40.73 37.26
CA HIS A 238 -29.40 39.64 38.06
C HIS A 238 -30.19 39.09 39.26
N THR A 239 -30.34 37.77 39.32
CA THR A 239 -30.02 36.94 40.50
C THR A 239 -30.05 35.46 40.16
N SER A 240 -29.37 34.69 40.98
CA SER A 240 -28.82 33.36 40.79
C SER A 240 -29.63 32.25 41.49
N VAL A 241 -29.23 31.01 41.20
CA VAL A 241 -29.26 29.80 42.07
C VAL A 241 -30.37 28.75 41.87
N SER A 242 -29.85 27.54 41.61
CA SER A 242 -30.30 26.16 41.92
C SER A 242 -31.66 25.64 41.44
N GLY A 243 -31.59 24.55 40.68
CA GLY A 243 -32.69 23.61 40.48
C GLY A 243 -32.15 22.19 40.32
N ASN A 244 -32.19 21.43 41.41
CA ASN A 244 -31.90 20.01 41.51
C ASN A 244 -32.89 19.20 40.62
N GLY A 245 -32.44 18.17 39.88
CA GLY A 245 -33.31 17.47 38.94
C GLY A 245 -32.87 16.07 38.53
N GLY A 246 -33.19 15.08 39.36
CA GLY A 246 -33.78 13.82 38.88
C GLY A 246 -32.89 12.81 38.15
N MET A 247 -32.26 11.95 38.94
CA MET A 247 -31.75 10.64 38.50
C MET A 247 -32.91 9.76 38.00
N LYS A 248 -32.86 9.32 36.73
CA LYS A 248 -33.71 8.25 36.21
C LYS A 248 -32.84 7.13 35.63
N SER A 249 -32.82 6.02 36.36
CA SER A 249 -32.25 4.74 35.97
C SER A 249 -32.88 4.21 34.68
N ARG A 250 -32.05 3.73 33.74
CA ARG A 250 -32.47 2.75 32.74
C ARG A 250 -31.47 1.58 32.72
N LYS A 251 -32.07 0.40 32.85
CA LYS A 251 -31.56 -0.98 32.83
C LYS A 251 -30.22 -1.21 32.14
N SER A 252 -29.37 -2.01 32.81
CA SER A 252 -28.17 -2.62 32.27
C SER A 252 -28.52 -3.73 31.28
N ASP A 253 -28.06 -3.60 30.04
CA ASP A 253 -27.88 -4.75 29.16
C ASP A 253 -26.51 -5.36 29.46
N LYS A 254 -26.52 -6.62 29.93
CA LYS A 254 -25.33 -7.46 30.09
C LYS A 254 -24.72 -7.70 28.71
N ASN A 255 -23.65 -6.98 28.40
CA ASN A 255 -22.62 -7.45 27.48
C ASN A 255 -21.30 -7.43 28.24
N THR A 256 -20.85 -8.61 28.65
CA THR A 256 -19.51 -8.85 29.18
C THR A 256 -18.50 -8.65 28.05
N ALA A 257 -18.20 -7.39 27.74
CA ALA A 257 -17.08 -6.99 26.92
C ALA A 257 -15.95 -6.53 27.85
N ASN A 258 -14.76 -7.06 27.62
CA ASN A 258 -13.51 -6.81 28.34
C ASN A 258 -13.32 -5.31 28.66
N THR A 259 -13.82 -4.91 29.82
CA THR A 259 -13.55 -3.59 30.38
C THR A 259 -12.19 -3.70 31.04
N PRO A 260 -11.19 -2.86 30.72
CA PRO A 260 -9.95 -2.85 31.49
C PRO A 260 -10.32 -2.63 32.96
N VAL A 261 -9.77 -3.45 33.85
CA VAL A 261 -10.08 -3.43 35.30
C VAL A 261 -9.68 -2.09 35.95
N TYR A 262 -8.98 -1.23 35.22
CA TYR A 262 -8.46 0.06 35.64
C TYR A 262 -8.82 1.16 34.64
N GLN A 263 -8.88 2.40 35.11
CA GLN A 263 -9.17 3.56 34.29
C GLN A 263 -7.87 4.08 33.65
N LYS A 264 -7.83 4.20 32.32
CA LYS A 264 -6.72 4.84 31.61
C LYS A 264 -6.75 6.33 31.88
N ASP A 265 -5.62 6.93 32.20
CA ASP A 265 -5.52 8.38 32.24
C ASP A 265 -5.35 8.96 30.83
N SER A 266 -5.63 10.26 30.68
CA SER A 266 -5.55 10.97 29.41
C SER A 266 -4.20 11.67 29.20
N ASN A 267 -3.16 11.27 29.95
CA ASN A 267 -1.86 11.91 29.86
C ASN A 267 -1.15 11.47 28.56
N PRO A 268 -0.79 12.40 27.65
CA PRO A 268 -0.14 12.05 26.39
C PRO A 268 1.25 11.39 26.56
N ASN A 269 1.85 11.49 27.75
CA ASN A 269 3.13 10.86 28.05
C ASN A 269 2.99 9.46 28.67
N HIS A 270 1.77 8.98 28.91
CA HIS A 270 1.51 7.64 29.42
C HIS A 270 1.11 6.71 28.27
N HIS A 271 1.90 5.66 28.08
CA HIS A 271 1.79 4.74 26.95
C HIS A 271 1.23 3.41 27.42
N TYR A 272 0.02 3.08 26.98
CA TYR A 272 -0.62 1.79 27.26
C TYR A 272 -0.34 0.81 26.13
N ILE A 273 0.43 -0.24 26.40
CA ILE A 273 0.90 -1.20 25.41
C ILE A 273 -0.02 -2.43 25.38
N ALA A 274 -0.70 -2.62 24.25
CA ALA A 274 -1.52 -3.80 23.95
C ALA A 274 -0.66 -5.06 23.86
N ASP A 275 -1.12 -6.17 24.43
CA ASP A 275 -0.50 -7.50 24.25
C ASP A 275 1.02 -7.56 24.52
N TYR A 276 1.50 -6.78 25.49
CA TYR A 276 2.94 -6.63 25.79
C TYR A 276 3.62 -7.98 26.11
N ASN A 277 4.65 -8.36 25.34
CA ASN A 277 5.38 -9.63 25.46
C ASN A 277 4.51 -10.90 25.33
N GLU A 278 3.34 -10.82 24.70
CA GLU A 278 2.56 -12.00 24.30
C GLU A 278 3.04 -12.55 22.95
N ILE A 279 2.67 -13.79 22.60
CA ILE A 279 3.02 -14.41 21.30
C ILE A 279 2.40 -13.56 20.18
N LEU A 280 3.23 -13.07 19.25
CA LEU A 280 2.86 -12.10 18.19
C LEU A 280 2.40 -10.72 18.71
N GLY A 281 2.62 -10.41 19.99
CA GLY A 281 2.25 -9.13 20.60
C GLY A 281 3.34 -8.06 20.52
N ASN A 282 3.02 -6.88 21.05
CA ASN A 282 3.95 -5.75 21.06
C ASN A 282 5.12 -5.97 22.02
N LYS A 283 6.30 -5.51 21.63
CA LYS A 283 7.53 -5.53 22.44
C LYS A 283 8.11 -4.13 22.54
N LEU A 284 8.73 -3.83 23.67
CA LEU A 284 9.49 -2.59 23.86
C LEU A 284 10.98 -2.94 23.85
N TYR A 285 11.78 -2.08 23.24
CA TYR A 285 13.24 -2.19 23.25
C TYR A 285 13.89 -0.86 23.57
N LYS A 286 15.05 -0.92 24.21
CA LYS A 286 16.01 0.19 24.27
C LYS A 286 17.00 0.03 23.14
N VAL A 287 17.22 1.09 22.38
CA VAL A 287 18.06 1.08 21.19
C VAL A 287 19.10 2.19 21.27
N HIS A 288 20.34 1.86 20.91
CA HIS A 288 21.41 2.82 20.73
C HIS A 288 21.26 3.53 19.38
N GLY A 289 21.03 4.84 19.42
CA GLY A 289 20.91 5.68 18.22
C GLY A 289 22.09 6.61 18.05
N GLU A 290 22.44 6.96 16.80
CA GLU A 290 23.52 7.91 16.49
C GLU A 290 23.28 9.31 17.10
N MET A 291 22.02 9.66 17.36
CA MET A 291 21.60 10.92 17.99
C MET A 291 21.15 10.76 19.45
N GLY A 292 21.48 9.64 20.09
CA GLY A 292 21.16 9.33 21.48
C GLY A 292 20.18 8.16 21.66
N ASP A 293 20.26 7.51 22.81
CA ASP A 293 19.48 6.31 23.15
C ASP A 293 17.98 6.60 23.26
N TYR A 294 17.15 5.65 22.82
CA TYR A 294 15.70 5.81 22.82
C TYR A 294 14.96 4.51 23.09
N VAL A 295 13.68 4.65 23.46
CA VAL A 295 12.75 3.53 23.62
C VAL A 295 11.91 3.41 22.36
N GLU A 296 11.88 2.21 21.79
CA GLU A 296 11.05 1.87 20.64
C GLU A 296 10.00 0.83 20.98
N LEU A 297 8.89 0.90 20.26
CA LEU A 297 7.85 -0.12 20.25
C LEU A 297 7.92 -0.89 18.94
N HIS A 298 7.96 -2.21 19.06
CA HIS A 298 8.01 -3.15 17.98
C HIS A 298 6.75 -4.03 18.00
N ASN A 299 5.94 -3.96 16.95
CA ASN A 299 4.71 -4.76 16.83
C ASN A 299 4.88 -5.97 15.89
N GLY A 300 6.06 -6.60 15.87
CA GLY A 300 6.38 -7.72 14.99
C GLY A 300 6.61 -7.36 13.51
N MET A 301 6.09 -6.22 13.04
CA MET A 301 6.20 -5.77 11.64
C MET A 301 6.74 -4.34 11.47
N THR A 302 6.58 -3.48 12.49
CA THR A 302 7.00 -2.08 12.43
C THR A 302 7.69 -1.67 13.72
N GLU A 303 8.63 -0.74 13.59
CA GLU A 303 9.40 -0.15 14.68
C GLU A 303 9.05 1.32 14.77
N ARG A 304 8.63 1.77 15.95
CA ARG A 304 8.25 3.15 16.21
C ARG A 304 9.00 3.67 17.43
N LYS A 305 9.82 4.71 17.24
CA LYS A 305 10.42 5.46 18.33
C LYS A 305 9.33 6.17 19.14
N ILE A 306 9.29 5.92 20.45
CA ILE A 306 8.30 6.53 21.36
C ILE A 306 8.87 7.77 22.02
N CYS A 307 10.01 7.64 22.71
CA CYS A 307 10.65 8.74 23.43
C CYS A 307 12.15 8.49 23.57
N SER A 308 12.90 9.51 23.96
CA SER A 308 14.31 9.33 24.34
C SER A 308 14.42 8.50 25.64
N LEU A 309 15.55 7.82 25.81
CA LEU A 309 15.78 6.99 27.01
C LEU A 309 15.87 7.86 28.26
N ALA A 310 16.51 9.04 28.17
CA ALA A 310 16.59 9.99 29.27
C ALA A 310 15.21 10.50 29.74
N GLU A 311 14.26 10.68 28.83
CA GLU A 311 12.88 11.07 29.20
C GLU A 311 12.07 9.90 29.79
N ALA A 312 12.36 8.66 29.40
CA ALA A 312 11.78 7.48 30.02
C ALA A 312 12.33 7.28 31.45
N GLU A 313 13.64 7.43 31.64
CA GLU A 313 14.30 7.23 32.95
C GLU A 313 13.98 8.33 33.96
N SER A 314 13.77 9.58 33.50
CA SER A 314 13.30 10.68 34.34
C SER A 314 11.81 10.55 34.74
N GLY A 315 11.09 9.54 34.23
CA GLY A 315 9.69 9.29 34.53
C GLY A 315 8.72 10.25 33.82
N LYS A 316 9.22 11.06 32.87
CA LYS A 316 8.40 11.93 32.02
C LYS A 316 7.49 11.10 31.12
N HIS A 317 8.01 9.99 30.59
CA HIS A 317 7.21 8.96 29.91
C HIS A 317 7.07 7.71 30.77
N LYS A 318 5.84 7.20 30.88
CA LYS A 318 5.54 5.97 31.61
C LYS A 318 4.85 4.95 30.71
N PHE A 319 5.16 3.69 30.92
CA PHE A 319 4.65 2.59 30.12
C PHE A 319 3.80 1.68 30.98
N TYR A 320 2.65 1.23 30.47
CA TYR A 320 1.73 0.37 31.20
C TYR A 320 1.24 -0.76 30.31
N ARG A 321 1.02 -1.94 30.89
CA ARG A 321 0.38 -3.06 30.18
C ARG A 321 -1.12 -2.81 30.06
N GLU A 322 -1.64 -2.69 28.84
CA GLU A 322 -3.03 -2.27 28.58
C GLU A 322 -4.09 -3.19 29.20
N LYS A 323 -3.82 -4.49 29.33
CA LYS A 323 -4.77 -5.45 29.93
C LYS A 323 -4.88 -5.31 31.46
N THR A 324 -3.83 -4.84 32.13
CA THR A 324 -3.72 -4.92 33.60
C THR A 324 -3.47 -3.58 34.28
N GLY A 325 -3.05 -2.56 33.52
CA GLY A 325 -2.69 -1.25 34.06
C GLY A 325 -1.38 -1.25 34.84
N LYS A 326 -0.69 -2.40 34.91
CA LYS A 326 0.59 -2.52 35.59
C LYS A 326 1.66 -1.76 34.83
N GLU A 327 2.40 -0.92 35.54
CA GLU A 327 3.54 -0.18 35.00
C GLU A 327 4.64 -1.14 34.56
N ILE A 328 5.19 -0.88 33.37
CA ILE A 328 6.37 -1.54 32.80
C ILE A 328 7.54 -0.61 33.10
N ARG A 329 8.43 -1.05 33.98
CA ARG A 329 9.58 -0.24 34.39
C ARG A 329 10.61 -0.21 33.26
N VAL A 330 11.26 0.94 33.05
CA VAL A 330 12.26 1.12 31.98
C VAL A 330 13.44 0.14 32.15
N GLN A 331 13.76 -0.25 33.38
CA GLN A 331 14.79 -1.25 33.68
C GLN A 331 14.42 -2.67 33.19
N GLU A 332 13.12 -2.96 33.05
CA GLU A 332 12.61 -4.26 32.58
C GLU A 332 12.54 -4.35 31.05
N ILE A 333 12.70 -3.22 30.36
CA ILE A 333 12.74 -3.18 28.90
C ILE A 333 14.10 -3.72 28.43
N PRO A 334 14.15 -4.74 27.55
CA PRO A 334 15.39 -5.28 27.03
C PRO A 334 16.09 -4.31 26.07
N TRP A 335 17.41 -4.42 25.99
CA TRP A 335 18.19 -3.80 24.91
C TRP A 335 18.07 -4.64 23.64
N LYS A 336 18.05 -3.97 22.49
CA LYS A 336 18.03 -4.59 21.16
C LYS A 336 19.31 -4.28 20.41
#